data_AF-A0A4Q1A7H6-F1
#
_entry.id   AF-A0A4Q1A7H6-F1
#
_cell.length_a   1.000
_cell.length_b   1.000
_cell.length_c   1.000
_cell.angle_alpha   90.00
_cell.angle_beta   90.00
_cell.angle_gamma   90.00
#
_symmetry.space_group_name_H-M   'P 1'
#
loop_
_entity.id
_entity.type
_entity.pdbx_description
1 polymer ?
#
loop_
_entity_poly.entity_id
_entity_poly.type
_entity_poly.pdbx_seq_one_letter_code
_entity_poly.pdbx_strand_id
1 'polypeptide(L)'
;MIFIGIFAFIFLIVIGLNIYDSSNLQKLEDYIKTQNCINYSYSRGSYKAICNEKVLKLENSFNIDLEKNKKEFLYVNIRNSKLQKNTIYINNEKFEFKQKENAKEFYNLLQEKLGNDRNN
;
A
#
# COMPACT_ATOMS: atom_id res chain seq x y z
N MET A 1 15.72 -28.82 30.63
CA MET A 1 15.07 -27.55 31.01
C MET A 1 15.59 -26.32 30.23
N ILE A 2 16.64 -26.44 29.40
CA ILE A 2 17.07 -25.39 28.45
C ILE A 2 16.11 -25.22 27.26
N PHE A 3 15.53 -26.32 26.78
CA PHE A 3 14.65 -26.33 25.59
C PHE A 3 13.40 -25.45 25.79
N ILE A 4 12.83 -25.45 27.00
CA ILE A 4 11.68 -24.60 27.36
C ILE A 4 12.09 -23.11 27.39
N GLY A 5 13.27 -22.80 27.92
CA GLY A 5 13.80 -21.43 27.93
C GLY A 5 14.02 -20.88 26.52
N ILE A 6 14.52 -21.70 25.59
CA ILE A 6 14.69 -21.32 24.18
C ILE A 6 13.34 -21.03 23.52
N PHE A 7 12.33 -21.89 23.72
CA PHE A 7 11.00 -21.64 23.16
C PHE A 7 10.32 -20.40 23.75
N ALA A 8 10.45 -20.18 25.06
CA ALA A 8 9.92 -18.97 25.70
C ALA A 8 10.56 -17.70 25.11
N PHE A 9 11.88 -17.72 24.88
CA PHE A 9 12.59 -16.61 24.26
C PHE A 9 12.14 -16.35 22.81
N ILE A 10 12.01 -17.41 22.00
CA ILE A 10 11.48 -17.28 20.62
C ILE A 10 10.07 -16.69 20.64
N PHE A 11 9.21 -17.13 21.57
CA PHE A 11 7.85 -16.62 21.67
C PHE A 11 7.81 -15.11 21.97
N LEU A 12 8.66 -14.64 22.89
CA LEU A 12 8.80 -13.20 23.18
C LEU A 12 9.27 -12.40 21.96
N ILE A 13 10.22 -12.92 21.19
CA ILE A 13 10.68 -12.26 19.95
C ILE A 13 9.53 -12.15 18.95
N VAL A 14 8.78 -13.23 18.71
CA VAL A 14 7.67 -13.23 17.76
C VAL A 14 6.58 -12.23 18.18
N ILE A 15 6.26 -12.14 19.47
CA ILE A 15 5.33 -11.13 19.98
C ILE A 15 5.87 -9.72 19.71
N GLY A 16 7.13 -9.46 20.05
CA GLY A 16 7.75 -8.15 19.84
C GLY A 16 7.73 -7.73 18.37
N LEU A 17 8.05 -8.66 17.46
CA LEU A 17 8.00 -8.43 16.01
C LEU A 17 6.58 -8.10 15.54
N ASN A 18 5.56 -8.80 16.02
CA ASN A 18 4.16 -8.53 15.66
C ASN A 18 3.68 -7.17 16.15
N ILE A 19 4.04 -6.78 17.37
CA ILE A 19 3.69 -5.45 17.92
C ILE A 19 4.36 -4.35 17.09
N TYR A 20 5.63 -4.56 16.74
CA TYR A 20 6.38 -3.60 15.94
C TYR A 20 5.83 -3.46 14.51
N ASP A 21 5.50 -4.57 13.85
CA ASP A 21 4.84 -4.54 12.53
C ASP A 21 3.48 -3.83 12.57
N SER A 22 2.67 -4.09 13.61
CA SER A 22 1.41 -3.39 13.83
C SER A 22 1.60 -1.88 13.97
N SER A 23 2.60 -1.43 14.74
CA SER A 23 2.93 0.00 14.87
C SER A 23 3.36 0.62 13.54
N ASN A 24 4.13 -0.10 12.73
CA ASN A 24 4.54 0.35 11.40
C ASN A 24 3.35 0.51 10.45
N LEU A 25 2.42 -0.45 10.44
CA LEU A 25 1.19 -0.36 9.66
C LEU A 25 0.34 0.84 10.09
N GLN A 26 0.22 1.07 11.40
CA GLN A 26 -0.51 2.22 11.92
C GLN A 26 0.08 3.55 11.43
N LYS A 27 1.41 3.71 11.46
CA LYS A 27 2.08 4.91 10.92
C LYS A 27 1.77 5.14 9.44
N LEU A 28 1.75 4.08 8.62
CA LEU A 28 1.43 4.19 7.20
C LEU A 28 -0.04 4.56 6.98
N GLU A 29 -0.95 3.99 7.76
CA GLU A 29 -2.37 4.28 7.66
C GLU A 29 -2.70 5.71 8.10
N ASP A 30 -2.10 6.15 9.21
CA ASP A 30 -2.23 7.52 9.71
C ASP A 30 -1.74 8.51 8.65
N TYR A 31 -0.62 8.23 7.98
CA TYR A 31 -0.17 9.03 6.85
C TYR A 31 -1.23 9.10 5.74
N ILE A 32 -1.81 7.98 5.30
CA ILE A 32 -2.86 7.99 4.26
C ILE A 32 -4.07 8.84 4.66
N LYS A 33 -4.51 8.74 5.91
CA LYS A 33 -5.65 9.50 6.44
C LYS A 33 -5.41 11.02 6.36
N THR A 34 -4.16 11.47 6.46
CA THR A 34 -3.81 12.90 6.28
C THR A 34 -3.78 13.36 4.82
N GLN A 35 -3.75 12.45 3.84
CA GLN A 35 -3.57 12.78 2.42
C GLN A 35 -4.89 12.97 1.65
N ASN A 36 -6.04 13.09 2.35
CA ASN A 36 -7.37 13.26 1.75
C ASN A 36 -7.66 12.21 0.66
N CYS A 37 -7.37 10.95 0.95
CA CYS A 37 -7.58 9.86 0.00
C CYS A 37 -9.04 9.37 0.04
N ILE A 38 -9.61 9.16 -1.14
CA ILE A 38 -11.02 8.77 -1.32
C ILE A 38 -11.20 7.27 -1.09
N ASN A 39 -10.18 6.49 -1.46
CA ASN A 39 -10.16 5.06 -1.22
C ASN A 39 -8.72 4.61 -0.92
N TYR A 40 -8.58 3.63 -0.02
CA TYR A 40 -7.32 2.96 0.23
C TYR A 40 -7.53 1.49 0.59
N SER A 41 -6.53 0.67 0.29
CA SER A 41 -6.53 -0.74 0.65
C SER A 41 -5.12 -1.22 1.01
N TYR A 42 -5.02 -2.10 1.99
CA TYR A 42 -3.78 -2.80 2.32
C TYR A 42 -3.81 -4.21 1.75
N SER A 43 -2.79 -4.57 0.96
CA SER A 43 -2.59 -5.94 0.50
C SER A 43 -1.18 -6.15 0.00
N ARG A 44 -0.69 -7.39 0.04
CA ARG A 44 0.65 -7.76 -0.48
C ARG A 44 1.77 -6.85 0.06
N GLY A 45 1.71 -6.52 1.36
CA GLY A 45 2.77 -5.75 2.01
C GLY A 45 2.79 -4.26 1.66
N SER A 46 1.74 -3.71 1.05
CA SER A 46 1.68 -2.28 0.78
C SER A 46 0.26 -1.73 0.88
N TYR A 47 0.14 -0.52 1.42
CA TYR A 47 -1.05 0.28 1.20
C TYR A 47 -1.04 0.85 -0.21
N LYS A 48 -2.24 0.98 -0.78
CA LYS A 48 -2.50 1.54 -2.11
C LYS A 48 -3.69 2.47 -1.96
N ALA A 49 -3.54 3.73 -2.34
CA ALA A 49 -4.57 4.74 -2.13
C ALA A 49 -4.79 5.58 -3.38
N ILE A 50 -6.07 5.91 -3.63
CA ILE A 50 -6.52 6.86 -4.66
C ILE A 50 -6.90 8.12 -3.91
N CYS A 51 -6.20 9.20 -4.18
CA CYS A 51 -6.39 10.50 -3.54
C CYS A 51 -6.86 11.52 -4.57
N ASN A 52 -7.08 12.78 -4.15
CA ASN A 52 -7.73 13.77 -5.02
C ASN A 52 -6.93 14.06 -6.30
N GLU A 53 -5.61 14.17 -6.21
CA GLU A 53 -4.73 14.57 -7.34
C GLU A 53 -3.66 13.51 -7.69
N LYS A 54 -3.63 12.41 -6.93
CA LYS A 54 -2.57 11.41 -6.99
C LYS A 54 -3.03 10.03 -6.59
N VAL A 55 -2.28 9.04 -7.05
CA VAL A 55 -2.30 7.66 -6.53
C VAL A 55 -1.02 7.40 -5.73
N LEU A 56 -1.18 6.74 -4.58
CA LEU A 56 -0.11 6.43 -3.65
C LEU A 56 0.08 4.92 -3.49
N LYS A 57 1.33 4.50 -3.35
CA LYS A 57 1.73 3.19 -2.84
C LYS A 57 2.68 3.40 -1.67
N LEU A 58 2.36 2.83 -0.51
CA LEU A 58 3.23 2.84 0.67
C LEU A 58 3.60 1.41 1.01
N GLU A 59 4.87 1.06 0.83
CA GLU A 59 5.37 -0.28 1.13
C GLU A 59 5.63 -0.41 2.64
N ASN A 60 5.14 -1.50 3.23
CA ASN A 60 5.51 -1.85 4.60
C ASN A 60 6.96 -2.35 4.62
N SER A 61 7.68 -2.00 5.67
CA SER A 61 9.06 -2.42 5.91
C SER A 61 9.31 -2.53 7.40
N PHE A 62 10.40 -3.22 7.75
CA PHE A 62 10.83 -3.32 9.14
C PHE A 62 11.09 -1.93 9.75
N ASN A 63 11.72 -1.02 9.00
CA ASN A 63 11.86 0.37 9.42
C ASN A 63 11.10 1.26 8.44
N ILE A 64 10.05 1.94 8.92
CA ILE A 64 9.25 2.85 8.11
C ILE A 64 9.98 4.17 7.93
N ASP A 65 10.27 4.50 6.68
CA ASP A 65 10.77 5.80 6.22
C ASP A 65 9.82 6.28 5.12
N LEU A 66 8.96 7.25 5.42
CA LEU A 66 7.92 7.69 4.49
C LEU A 66 8.45 8.27 3.18
N GLU A 67 9.71 8.71 3.12
CA GLU A 67 10.29 9.17 1.86
C GLU A 67 10.69 8.00 0.98
N LYS A 68 11.25 6.94 1.57
CA LYS A 68 11.72 5.76 0.83
C LYS A 68 10.62 4.76 0.53
N ASN A 69 9.67 4.61 1.44
CA ASN A 69 8.57 3.66 1.34
C ASN A 69 7.42 4.15 0.45
N LYS A 70 7.41 5.43 0.09
CA LYS A 70 6.37 6.06 -0.71
C LYS A 70 6.72 6.08 -2.19
N LYS A 71 5.78 5.61 -3.00
CA LYS A 71 5.70 5.91 -4.42
C LYS A 71 4.44 6.71 -4.68
N GLU A 72 4.61 7.86 -5.30
CA GLU A 72 3.54 8.81 -5.58
C GLU A 72 3.50 9.10 -7.08
N PHE A 73 2.30 9.08 -7.65
CA PHE A 73 2.07 9.44 -9.04
C PHE A 73 0.92 10.44 -9.09
N LEU A 74 1.25 11.69 -9.41
CA LEU A 74 0.24 12.68 -9.80
C LEU A 74 -0.46 12.19 -11.06
N TYR A 75 -1.77 12.39 -11.15
CA TYR A 75 -2.57 11.89 -12.28
C TYR A 75 -2.08 12.46 -13.62
N VAL A 76 -1.67 13.72 -13.65
CA VAL A 76 -1.05 14.39 -14.81
C VAL A 76 0.21 13.69 -15.31
N ASN A 77 0.91 12.96 -14.45
CA ASN A 77 2.14 12.25 -14.78
C ASN A 77 1.90 10.78 -15.17
N ILE A 78 0.67 10.28 -15.07
CA ILE A 78 0.33 8.90 -15.44
C ILE A 78 0.15 8.82 -16.96
N ARG A 79 1.19 8.31 -17.63
CA ARG A 79 1.21 8.12 -19.09
C ARG A 79 0.51 6.85 -19.49
N ASN A 80 0.71 5.78 -18.73
CA ASN A 80 0.07 4.49 -18.96
C ASN A 80 -0.39 3.86 -17.65
N SER A 81 -1.52 3.16 -17.73
CA SER A 81 -2.01 2.28 -16.69
C SER A 81 -2.61 1.04 -17.31
N LYS A 82 -2.34 -0.14 -16.76
CA LYS A 82 -2.95 -1.40 -17.23
C LYS A 82 -3.27 -2.34 -16.07
N LEU A 83 -4.38 -3.03 -16.15
CA LEU A 83 -4.75 -4.12 -15.23
C LEU A 83 -4.39 -5.47 -15.87
N GLN A 84 -3.63 -6.29 -15.16
CA GLN A 84 -3.30 -7.65 -15.55
C GLN A 84 -3.52 -8.59 -14.36
N LYS A 85 -4.53 -9.45 -14.45
CA LYS A 85 -4.98 -10.31 -13.34
C LYS A 85 -5.28 -9.47 -12.09
N ASN A 86 -4.52 -9.66 -11.02
CA ASN A 86 -4.62 -8.97 -9.73
C ASN A 86 -3.55 -7.86 -9.56
N THR A 87 -2.91 -7.42 -10.64
CA THR A 87 -1.85 -6.40 -10.61
C THR A 87 -2.19 -5.24 -11.53
N ILE A 88 -2.10 -4.03 -11.01
CA ILE A 88 -2.17 -2.80 -11.81
C ILE A 88 -0.73 -2.31 -12.02
N TYR A 89 -0.42 -1.93 -13.25
CA TYR A 89 0.83 -1.28 -13.61
C TYR A 89 0.56 0.18 -13.92
N ILE A 90 1.28 1.09 -13.27
CA ILE A 90 1.21 2.54 -13.50
C ILE A 90 2.62 3.01 -13.81
N ASN A 91 2.89 3.49 -15.03
CA ASN A 91 4.25 3.89 -15.45
C ASN A 91 5.35 2.84 -15.10
N ASN A 92 5.03 1.55 -15.29
CA ASN A 92 5.85 0.36 -14.93
C ASN A 92 5.87 -0.03 -13.45
N GLU A 93 5.26 0.75 -12.56
CA GLU A 93 5.20 0.47 -11.13
C GLU A 93 4.03 -0.46 -10.79
N LYS A 94 4.31 -1.45 -9.94
CA LYS A 94 3.37 -2.54 -9.64
C LYS A 94 2.55 -2.26 -8.40
N PHE A 95 1.25 -2.38 -8.56
CA PHE A 95 0.24 -2.34 -7.52
C PHE A 95 -0.44 -3.71 -7.47
N GLU A 96 0.14 -4.61 -6.66
CA GLU A 96 -0.34 -6.00 -6.54
C GLU A 96 -1.40 -6.16 -5.44
N PHE A 97 -2.49 -6.83 -5.77
CA PHE A 97 -3.59 -7.07 -4.85
C PHE A 97 -3.66 -8.56 -4.49
N LYS A 98 -4.27 -8.87 -3.34
CA LYS A 98 -4.50 -10.27 -2.94
C LYS A 98 -5.53 -10.93 -3.86
N GLN A 99 -6.61 -10.21 -4.18
CA GLN A 99 -7.74 -10.68 -4.99
C GLN A 99 -7.86 -9.87 -6.29
N LYS A 100 -8.37 -10.51 -7.34
CA LYS A 100 -8.53 -9.89 -8.66
C LYS A 100 -9.63 -8.83 -8.65
N GLU A 101 -10.67 -9.06 -7.87
CA GLU A 101 -11.84 -8.22 -7.71
C GLU A 101 -11.44 -6.86 -7.14
N ASN A 102 -10.64 -6.84 -6.06
CA ASN A 102 -10.12 -5.61 -5.46
C ASN A 102 -9.22 -4.84 -6.43
N ALA A 103 -8.40 -5.54 -7.22
CA ALA A 103 -7.58 -4.90 -8.25
C ALA A 103 -8.46 -4.26 -9.33
N LYS A 104 -9.55 -4.93 -9.73
CA LYS A 104 -10.48 -4.41 -10.72
C LYS A 104 -11.23 -3.18 -10.19
N GLU A 105 -11.73 -3.23 -8.96
CA GLU A 105 -12.41 -2.12 -8.31
C GLU A 105 -11.49 -0.90 -8.19
N PHE A 106 -10.28 -1.08 -7.66
CA PHE A 106 -9.28 -0.02 -7.58
C PHE A 106 -8.94 0.53 -8.96
N TYR A 107 -8.76 -0.33 -9.96
CA TYR A 107 -8.45 0.10 -11.32
C TYR A 107 -9.56 0.93 -11.94
N ASN A 108 -10.83 0.54 -11.75
CA ASN A 108 -11.97 1.29 -12.25
C ASN A 108 -12.03 2.70 -11.66
N LEU A 109 -11.86 2.82 -10.34
CA LEU A 109 -11.80 4.13 -9.67
C LEU A 109 -10.62 4.98 -10.17
N LEU A 110 -9.47 4.35 -10.42
CA LEU A 110 -8.31 5.05 -11.00
C LEU A 110 -8.62 5.57 -12.42
N GLN A 111 -9.28 4.77 -13.27
CA GLN A 111 -9.65 5.21 -14.61
C GLN A 111 -10.68 6.34 -14.59
N GLU A 112 -11.64 6.30 -13.68
CA GLU A 112 -12.61 7.38 -13.48
C GLU A 112 -11.90 8.69 -13.12
N LYS A 113 -10.96 8.66 -12.17
CA LYS A 113 -10.15 9.82 -11.82
C LYS A 113 -9.31 10.34 -12.99
N LEU A 114 -8.62 9.46 -13.71
CA LEU A 114 -7.83 9.84 -14.87
C LEU A 114 -8.68 10.43 -16.01
N GLY A 115 -9.92 9.95 -16.18
CA GLY A 115 -10.85 10.50 -17.15
C GLY A 115 -11.30 11.91 -16.79
N ASN A 116 -11.65 12.14 -15.52
CA ASN A 116 -12.09 13.45 -15.04
C ASN A 116 -10.95 14.50 -15.10
N ASP A 117 -9.74 14.14 -14.70
CA ASP A 117 -8.58 15.06 -14.69
C ASP A 117 -8.06 15.42 -16.08
N ARG A 118 -8.30 14.58 -17.10
CA ARG A 118 -7.89 14.88 -18.49
C ARG A 118 -8.88 15.76 -19.24
N ASN A 119 -10.10 15.87 -18.73
CA ASN A 119 -11.19 16.65 -19.31
C ASN A 119 -11.34 18.03 -18.66
N ASN A 120 -10.49 18.36 -17.67
CA ASN A 120 -10.49 19.59 -16.90
C ASN A 120 -9.14 20.30 -17.05
#